data_AF-R6MLC5-F1
#
_entry.id   AF-R6MLC5-F1
#
_cell.length_a   1.000
_cell.length_b   1.000
_cell.length_c   1.000
_cell.angle_alpha   90.00
_cell.angle_beta   90.00
_cell.angle_gamma   90.00
#
_symmetry.space_group_name_H-M   'P 1'
#
loop_
_entity.id
_entity.type
_entity.pdbx_description
1 polymer ?
#
loop_
_entity_poly.entity_id
_entity_poly.type
_entity_poly.pdbx_seq_one_letter_code
_entity_poly.pdbx_strand_id
1 'polypeptide(L)'
;MNLKRMANYFFLMICLFLSLSVTAQTQTKPLWVQKGEKSLEKKPTNESYYFKIFNTYGMDVNLLERQRFQPLLEHIRDRYQADPAQIKLDSLYLSNDSSKMTYRITFTDSIGNAVVYAEKVDEYRAFEDYVDNTYQFEYYQLYAISKRDSVPVFDEFTLSRTYNYKAVCLSLIPGLGQIYKGQKIKGYAILGMEATLVVSAVAFHFKKHYCDKQISEQPQFADSWRSKSLGWRQMRNLCFGVAGCLYVYNLIDAALSKGSRHVVVKKPKLQVLPSASPEGAGMTLSFNF
;
A
#
# COMPACT_ATOMS: atom_id res chain seq x y z
N MET A 1 -29.34 7.01 31.98
CA MET A 1 -29.02 6.12 30.83
C MET A 1 -28.73 4.71 31.37
N ASN A 2 -29.47 3.69 30.93
CA ASN A 2 -29.46 2.34 31.51
C ASN A 2 -28.17 1.57 31.11
N LEU A 3 -27.44 0.98 32.07
CA LEU A 3 -26.12 0.35 31.83
C LEU A 3 -26.19 -0.77 30.76
N LYS A 4 -27.32 -1.49 30.72
CA LYS A 4 -27.61 -2.50 29.70
C LYS A 4 -27.71 -1.92 28.29
N ARG A 5 -28.32 -0.74 28.12
CA ARG A 5 -28.39 -0.05 26.82
C ARG A 5 -27.01 0.40 26.35
N MET A 6 -26.17 0.93 27.24
CA MET A 6 -24.80 1.32 26.90
C MET A 6 -23.93 0.12 26.47
N ALA A 7 -24.04 -1.02 27.15
CA ALA A 7 -23.32 -2.23 26.77
C ALA A 7 -23.72 -2.73 25.37
N ASN A 8 -25.01 -2.68 25.03
CA ASN A 8 -25.50 -3.09 23.71
C ASN A 8 -24.99 -2.17 22.58
N TYR A 9 -25.00 -0.84 22.77
CA TYR A 9 -24.45 0.08 21.77
C TYR A 9 -22.93 -0.08 21.60
N PHE A 10 -22.21 -0.30 22.70
CA PHE A 10 -20.78 -0.55 22.66
C PHE A 10 -20.44 -1.86 21.93
N PHE A 11 -21.19 -2.92 22.19
CA PHE A 11 -21.05 -4.20 21.49
C PHE A 11 -21.36 -4.07 19.99
N LEU A 12 -22.46 -3.39 19.63
CA LEU A 12 -22.80 -3.10 18.23
C LEU A 12 -21.70 -2.30 17.53
N MET A 13 -21.11 -1.33 18.20
CA MET A 13 -19.99 -0.54 17.68
C MET A 13 -18.76 -1.43 17.42
N ILE A 14 -18.40 -2.32 18.34
CA ILE A 14 -17.32 -3.30 18.15
C ILE A 14 -17.60 -4.21 16.95
N CYS A 15 -18.81 -4.74 16.83
CA CYS A 15 -19.20 -5.60 15.70
C CYS A 15 -19.13 -4.85 14.36
N LEU A 16 -19.56 -3.59 14.32
CA LEU A 16 -19.51 -2.74 13.12
C LEU A 16 -18.06 -2.45 12.69
N PHE A 17 -17.17 -2.17 13.65
CA PHE A 17 -15.77 -1.93 13.33
C PHE A 17 -15.02 -3.22 12.95
N LEU A 18 -15.36 -4.36 13.57
CA LEU A 18 -14.80 -5.66 13.20
C LEU A 18 -15.18 -6.05 11.76
N SER A 19 -16.44 -5.83 11.37
CA SER A 19 -16.88 -6.11 10.01
C SER A 19 -16.16 -5.21 8.99
N LEU A 20 -15.95 -3.92 9.28
CA LEU A 20 -15.15 -3.02 8.44
C LEU A 20 -13.71 -3.50 8.22
N SER A 21 -13.05 -4.04 9.24
CA SER A 21 -11.68 -4.58 9.10
C SER A 21 -11.60 -5.88 8.30
N VAL A 22 -12.69 -6.66 8.25
CA VAL A 22 -12.78 -7.92 7.48
C VAL A 22 -13.18 -7.67 6.03
N THR A 23 -14.06 -6.70 5.76
CA THR A 23 -14.58 -6.42 4.40
C THR A 23 -13.71 -5.51 3.55
N ALA A 24 -12.70 -4.84 4.12
CA ALA A 24 -11.78 -3.95 3.41
C ALA A 24 -10.79 -4.67 2.46
N GLN A 25 -11.21 -5.76 1.84
CA GLN A 25 -10.46 -6.57 0.89
C GLN A 25 -10.89 -6.27 -0.57
N THR A 26 -11.16 -5.00 -0.88
CA THR A 26 -11.23 -4.54 -2.27
C THR A 26 -9.83 -4.62 -2.90
N GLN A 27 -9.75 -4.87 -4.22
CA GLN A 27 -8.48 -4.88 -4.95
C GLN A 27 -7.74 -3.56 -4.72
N THR A 28 -6.80 -3.55 -3.78
CA THR A 28 -6.12 -2.32 -3.38
C THR A 28 -5.31 -1.78 -4.56
N LYS A 29 -5.50 -0.49 -4.87
CA LYS A 29 -4.71 0.23 -5.89
C LYS A 29 -3.22 -0.08 -5.68
N PRO A 30 -2.40 -0.29 -6.71
CA PRO A 30 -0.98 -0.57 -6.54
C PRO A 30 -0.27 0.52 -5.73
N LEU A 31 0.80 0.18 -5.02
CA LEU A 31 1.54 1.14 -4.19
C LEU A 31 2.07 2.32 -4.99
N TRP A 32 2.47 2.11 -6.25
CA TRP A 32 2.98 3.17 -7.10
C TRP A 32 1.87 4.18 -7.46
N VAL A 33 0.61 3.75 -7.60
CA VAL A 33 -0.54 4.66 -7.70
C VAL A 33 -0.76 5.40 -6.38
N GLN A 34 -0.74 4.68 -5.25
CA GLN A 34 -1.07 5.27 -3.94
C GLN A 34 -0.02 6.25 -3.40
N LYS A 35 1.26 6.03 -3.69
CA LYS A 35 2.39 6.82 -3.17
C LYS A 35 3.05 7.72 -4.23
N GLY A 36 2.68 7.54 -5.50
CA GLY A 36 3.23 8.28 -6.63
C GLY A 36 4.66 7.89 -6.99
N GLU A 37 5.19 8.63 -7.98
CA GLU A 37 6.50 8.42 -8.63
C GLU A 37 7.67 8.51 -7.64
N LYS A 38 7.59 9.42 -6.65
CA LYS A 38 8.62 9.62 -5.62
C LYS A 38 8.95 8.36 -4.84
N SER A 39 8.01 7.42 -4.72
CA SER A 39 8.23 6.13 -4.06
C SER A 39 9.12 5.18 -4.86
N LEU A 40 9.30 5.45 -6.16
CA LEU A 40 10.08 4.66 -7.10
C LEU A 40 11.41 5.32 -7.48
N GLU A 41 11.58 6.63 -7.32
CA GLU A 41 12.80 7.38 -7.70
C GLU A 41 14.10 6.81 -7.10
N LYS A 42 14.05 6.22 -5.89
CA LYS A 42 15.23 5.63 -5.21
C LYS A 42 15.48 4.15 -5.54
N LYS A 43 14.68 3.56 -6.42
CA LYS A 43 14.73 2.13 -6.72
C LYS A 43 15.65 1.73 -7.88
N PRO A 44 15.79 2.51 -8.97
CA PRO A 44 16.68 2.16 -10.07
C PRO A 44 18.09 1.83 -9.60
N THR A 45 18.77 0.90 -10.27
CA THR A 45 20.19 0.62 -10.05
C THR A 45 21.08 1.65 -10.74
N ASN A 46 20.56 2.34 -11.74
CA ASN A 46 21.27 3.29 -12.59
C ASN A 46 20.41 4.52 -12.90
N GLU A 47 21.05 5.58 -13.41
CA GLU A 47 20.38 6.86 -13.73
C GLU A 47 19.98 6.99 -15.21
N SER A 48 19.99 5.90 -15.98
CA SER A 48 19.69 5.95 -17.42
C SER A 48 18.20 6.18 -17.71
N TYR A 49 17.34 5.92 -16.72
CA TYR A 49 15.90 6.06 -16.82
C TYR A 49 15.27 6.59 -15.54
N TYR A 50 14.03 7.06 -15.65
CA TYR A 50 13.19 7.47 -14.52
C TYR A 50 11.78 6.87 -14.67
N PHE A 51 11.06 6.74 -13.56
CA PHE A 51 9.69 6.25 -13.59
C PHE A 51 8.70 7.40 -13.82
N LYS A 52 7.68 7.15 -14.63
CA LYS A 52 6.57 8.08 -14.85
C LYS A 52 5.25 7.34 -14.80
N ILE A 53 4.29 7.92 -14.09
CA ILE A 53 2.92 7.42 -13.98
C ILE A 53 2.02 8.30 -14.84
N PHE A 54 1.23 7.65 -15.67
CA PHE A 54 0.14 8.27 -16.41
C PHE A 54 -1.20 7.79 -15.85
N ASN A 55 -2.16 8.69 -15.79
CA ASN A 55 -3.53 8.38 -15.43
C ASN A 55 -4.44 8.99 -16.49
N THR A 56 -5.28 8.17 -17.10
CA THR A 56 -6.31 8.58 -18.05
C THR A 56 -7.67 8.11 -17.59
N TYR A 57 -8.69 8.84 -18.01
CA TYR A 57 -10.05 8.64 -17.57
C TYR A 57 -11.00 8.57 -18.76
N GLY A 58 -12.03 7.74 -18.66
CA GLY A 58 -13.04 7.65 -19.70
C GLY A 58 -14.20 6.73 -19.34
N MET A 59 -15.24 6.76 -20.17
CA MET A 59 -16.42 5.88 -20.00
C MET A 59 -16.27 4.53 -20.72
N ASP A 60 -15.33 4.40 -21.66
CA ASP A 60 -15.08 3.16 -22.41
C ASP A 60 -13.63 2.69 -22.24
N VAL A 61 -13.46 1.51 -21.65
CA VAL A 61 -12.16 0.85 -21.42
C VAL A 61 -11.45 0.57 -22.74
N ASN A 62 -12.17 0.21 -23.80
CA ASN A 62 -11.57 -0.12 -25.09
C ASN A 62 -10.97 1.11 -25.75
N LEU A 63 -11.63 2.26 -25.61
CA LEU A 63 -11.12 3.53 -26.11
C LEU A 63 -9.86 3.96 -25.34
N LEU A 64 -9.86 3.83 -24.01
CA LEU A 64 -8.68 4.08 -23.19
C LEU A 64 -7.51 3.18 -23.58
N GLU A 65 -7.77 1.91 -23.87
CA GLU A 65 -6.74 0.96 -24.30
C GLU A 65 -6.19 1.30 -25.69
N ARG A 66 -7.03 1.76 -26.63
CA ARG A 66 -6.58 2.24 -27.94
C ARG A 66 -5.74 3.52 -27.84
N GLN A 67 -6.05 4.40 -26.89
CA GLN A 67 -5.36 5.68 -26.68
C GLN A 67 -4.23 5.60 -25.65
N ARG A 68 -3.84 4.40 -25.21
CA ARG A 68 -2.88 4.16 -24.13
C ARG A 68 -1.49 4.78 -24.29
N PHE A 69 -1.12 5.23 -25.49
CA PHE A 69 0.16 5.87 -25.76
C PHE A 69 0.08 7.40 -25.77
N GLN A 70 -1.11 7.97 -25.94
CA GLN A 70 -1.31 9.42 -25.96
C GLN A 70 -0.66 10.13 -24.77
N PRO A 71 -0.92 9.74 -23.50
CA PRO A 71 -0.33 10.46 -22.36
C PRO A 71 1.21 10.35 -22.30
N LEU A 72 1.77 9.24 -22.80
CA LEU A 72 3.23 9.09 -22.91
C LEU A 72 3.80 10.05 -23.96
N LEU A 73 3.17 10.14 -25.13
CA LEU A 73 3.61 11.02 -26.21
C LEU A 73 3.44 12.50 -25.83
N GLU A 74 2.33 12.86 -25.17
CA GLU A 74 2.10 14.21 -24.63
C GLU A 74 3.16 14.59 -23.60
N HIS A 75 3.55 13.67 -22.71
CA HIS A 75 4.63 13.93 -21.75
C HIS A 75 5.99 14.17 -22.43
N ILE A 76 6.31 13.43 -23.50
CA ILE A 76 7.53 13.68 -24.28
C ILE A 76 7.44 15.04 -24.99
N ARG A 77 6.30 15.36 -25.60
CA ARG A 77 6.04 16.66 -26.24
C ARG A 77 6.28 17.80 -25.25
N ASP A 78 5.65 17.73 -24.08
CA ASP A 78 5.69 18.82 -23.11
C ASP A 78 7.06 18.93 -22.43
N ARG A 79 7.72 17.80 -22.15
CA ARG A 79 9.04 17.78 -21.49
C ARG A 79 10.17 18.29 -22.39
N TYR A 80 10.13 17.98 -23.68
CA TYR A 80 11.18 18.35 -24.63
C TYR A 80 10.78 19.44 -25.62
N GLN A 81 9.56 19.98 -25.52
CA GLN A 81 8.99 20.95 -26.45
C GLN A 81 9.04 20.46 -27.91
N ALA A 82 8.73 19.18 -28.10
CA ALA A 82 8.82 18.52 -29.40
C ALA A 82 7.69 18.94 -30.35
N ASP A 83 7.97 18.97 -31.65
CA ASP A 83 6.97 19.22 -32.68
C ASP A 83 5.95 18.05 -32.75
N PRO A 84 4.64 18.30 -32.48
CA PRO A 84 3.63 17.25 -32.46
C PRO A 84 3.50 16.48 -33.78
N ALA A 85 3.83 17.07 -34.93
CA ALA A 85 3.74 16.40 -36.22
C ALA A 85 4.89 15.41 -36.47
N GLN A 86 5.98 15.51 -35.70
CA GLN A 86 7.22 14.76 -35.93
C GLN A 86 7.51 13.70 -34.85
N ILE A 87 6.59 13.50 -33.91
CA ILE A 87 6.72 12.42 -32.91
C ILE A 87 6.30 11.10 -33.55
N LYS A 88 7.22 10.14 -33.62
CA LYS A 88 6.96 8.77 -34.09
C LYS A 88 7.22 7.76 -32.99
N LEU A 89 6.30 6.82 -32.86
CA LEU A 89 6.37 5.71 -31.92
C LEU A 89 6.67 4.42 -32.69
N ASP A 90 7.85 3.87 -32.48
CA ASP A 90 8.25 2.57 -32.99
C ASP A 90 8.27 1.56 -31.84
N SER A 91 7.68 0.37 -32.03
CA SER A 91 7.83 -0.74 -31.09
C SER A 91 9.16 -1.45 -31.36
N LEU A 92 10.03 -1.58 -30.35
CA LEU A 92 11.28 -2.32 -30.44
C LEU A 92 11.36 -3.41 -29.37
N TYR A 93 11.79 -4.60 -29.76
CA TYR A 93 12.23 -5.62 -28.82
C TYR A 93 13.71 -5.33 -28.50
N LEU A 94 13.97 -4.54 -27.46
CA LEU A 94 15.35 -4.34 -26.97
C LEU A 94 15.83 -5.53 -26.11
N SER A 95 14.92 -6.40 -25.69
CA SER A 95 15.19 -7.57 -24.85
C SER A 95 14.91 -8.86 -25.62
N ASN A 96 15.71 -9.91 -25.37
CA ASN A 96 15.45 -11.28 -25.86
C ASN A 96 14.15 -11.89 -25.29
N ASP A 97 13.53 -11.24 -24.31
CA ASP A 97 12.26 -11.63 -23.73
C ASP A 97 11.10 -10.95 -24.48
N SER A 98 10.41 -11.72 -25.32
CA SER A 98 9.27 -11.28 -26.14
C SER A 98 8.07 -10.76 -25.34
N SER A 99 8.07 -10.94 -24.01
CA SER A 99 7.04 -10.42 -23.12
C SER A 99 7.24 -8.94 -22.72
N LYS A 100 8.45 -8.38 -22.91
CA LYS A 100 8.79 -7.01 -22.52
C LYS A 100 8.86 -6.08 -23.73
N MET A 101 7.81 -5.29 -23.91
CA MET A 101 7.73 -4.31 -25.00
C MET A 101 8.45 -3.03 -24.60
N THR A 102 9.54 -2.72 -25.31
CA THR A 102 10.18 -1.40 -25.26
C THR A 102 9.69 -0.57 -26.44
N TYR A 103 9.42 0.69 -26.20
CA TYR A 103 8.97 1.64 -27.20
C TYR A 103 10.10 2.62 -27.47
N ARG A 104 10.44 2.83 -28.74
CA ARG A 104 11.35 3.88 -29.17
C ARG A 104 10.51 5.03 -29.70
N ILE A 105 10.67 6.18 -29.08
CA ILE A 105 10.00 7.41 -29.44
C ILE A 105 11.04 8.32 -30.08
N THR A 106 10.86 8.61 -31.36
CA THR A 106 11.69 9.58 -32.08
C THR A 106 10.91 10.88 -32.21
N PHE A 107 11.56 12.01 -32.00
CA PHE A 107 10.93 13.31 -32.07
C PHE A 107 11.92 14.38 -32.50
N THR A 108 11.41 15.52 -32.95
CA THR A 108 12.21 16.69 -33.31
C THR A 108 11.88 17.81 -32.35
N ASP A 109 12.90 18.43 -31.77
CA ASP A 109 12.78 19.62 -30.95
C ASP A 109 13.66 20.77 -31.48
N SER A 110 13.78 21.85 -30.71
CA SER A 110 14.60 23.01 -31.07
C SER A 110 16.10 22.73 -31.19
N ILE A 111 16.58 21.63 -30.61
CA ILE A 111 18.00 21.21 -30.64
C ILE A 111 18.22 20.25 -31.82
N GLY A 112 17.21 19.48 -32.22
CA GLY A 112 17.23 18.63 -33.40
C GLY A 112 16.47 17.33 -33.20
N ASN A 113 16.80 16.32 -34.00
CA ASN A 113 16.22 14.98 -33.87
C ASN A 113 16.75 14.31 -32.60
N ALA A 114 15.84 13.74 -31.81
CA ALA A 114 16.16 13.06 -30.57
C ALA A 114 15.41 11.74 -30.44
N VAL A 115 15.92 10.87 -29.58
CA VAL A 115 15.33 9.56 -29.27
C VAL A 115 15.20 9.36 -27.78
N VAL A 116 14.04 8.82 -27.37
CA VAL A 116 13.78 8.33 -26.02
C VAL A 116 13.21 6.93 -26.08
N TYR A 117 13.54 6.11 -25.11
CA TYR A 117 13.03 4.76 -24.95
C TYR A 117 12.10 4.67 -23.75
N ALA A 118 11.03 3.90 -23.84
CA ALA A 118 10.08 3.69 -22.76
C ALA A 118 9.72 2.20 -22.62
N GLU A 119 9.81 1.65 -21.42
CA GLU A 119 9.36 0.29 -21.10
C GLU A 119 8.12 0.36 -20.21
N LYS A 120 7.06 -0.39 -20.56
CA LYS A 120 5.86 -0.49 -19.70
C LYS A 120 6.14 -1.45 -18.55
N VAL A 121 6.09 -0.93 -17.33
CA VAL A 121 6.45 -1.66 -16.10
C VAL A 121 5.23 -2.32 -15.46
N ASP A 122 4.11 -1.59 -15.40
CA ASP A 122 2.85 -2.09 -14.83
C ASP A 122 1.66 -1.31 -15.39
N GLU A 123 0.47 -1.91 -15.31
CA GLU A 123 -0.80 -1.24 -15.59
C GLU A 123 -1.86 -1.61 -14.55
N TYR A 124 -2.77 -0.69 -14.28
CA TYR A 124 -3.86 -0.89 -13.36
C TYR A 124 -5.12 -0.19 -13.84
N ARG A 125 -6.25 -0.91 -13.75
CA ARG A 125 -7.57 -0.43 -14.14
C ARG A 125 -8.41 -0.32 -12.88
N ALA A 126 -9.12 0.78 -12.72
CA ALA A 126 -10.13 0.92 -11.68
C ALA A 126 -11.45 1.35 -12.32
N PHE A 127 -12.54 0.93 -11.69
CA PHE A 127 -13.88 1.40 -11.99
C PHE A 127 -14.33 2.21 -10.77
N GLU A 128 -14.66 3.48 -10.99
CA GLU A 128 -15.24 4.35 -9.99
C GLU A 128 -16.68 4.64 -10.37
N ASP A 129 -17.58 4.44 -9.41
CA ASP A 129 -19.00 4.73 -9.50
C ASP A 129 -19.30 5.90 -8.57
N TYR A 130 -19.94 6.93 -9.10
CA TYR A 130 -20.22 8.17 -8.40
C TYR A 130 -21.67 8.19 -7.89
N VAL A 131 -21.92 9.00 -6.86
CA VAL A 131 -23.22 9.09 -6.19
C VAL A 131 -24.34 9.59 -7.12
N ASP A 132 -23.98 10.24 -8.22
CA ASP A 132 -24.89 10.72 -9.27
C ASP A 132 -25.22 9.66 -10.34
N ASN A 133 -24.90 8.38 -10.08
CA ASN A 133 -25.03 7.26 -11.03
C ASN A 133 -24.20 7.44 -12.32
N THR A 134 -23.21 8.32 -12.31
CA THR A 134 -22.19 8.35 -13.35
C THR A 134 -21.06 7.40 -12.97
N TYR A 135 -20.40 6.83 -13.97
CA TYR A 135 -19.26 5.97 -13.75
C TYR A 135 -18.09 6.40 -14.62
N GLN A 136 -16.89 6.06 -14.17
CA GLN A 136 -15.66 6.38 -14.86
C GLN A 136 -14.66 5.26 -14.66
N PHE A 137 -14.03 4.87 -15.77
CA PHE A 137 -12.87 4.00 -15.72
C PHE A 137 -11.62 4.87 -15.56
N GLU A 138 -10.78 4.48 -14.59
CA GLU A 138 -9.42 5.01 -14.45
C GLU A 138 -8.44 4.00 -15.02
N TYR A 139 -7.53 4.48 -15.87
CA TYR A 139 -6.46 3.66 -16.43
C TYR A 139 -5.11 4.25 -16.07
N TYR A 140 -4.39 3.51 -15.21
CA TYR A 140 -3.06 3.86 -14.74
C TYR A 140 -2.01 3.05 -15.47
N GLN A 141 -0.98 3.74 -15.94
CA GLN A 141 0.16 3.11 -16.59
C GLN A 141 1.45 3.61 -15.94
N LEU A 142 2.35 2.69 -15.64
CA LEU A 142 3.68 2.99 -15.13
C LEU A 142 4.71 2.67 -16.21
N TYR A 143 5.48 3.67 -16.61
CA TYR A 143 6.58 3.53 -17.55
C TYR A 143 7.93 3.83 -16.90
N ALA A 144 8.95 3.12 -17.34
CA ALA A 144 10.35 3.49 -17.18
C ALA A 144 10.78 4.21 -18.47
N ILE A 145 11.20 5.46 -18.39
CA ILE A 145 11.51 6.33 -19.54
C ILE A 145 12.97 6.73 -19.49
N SER A 146 13.69 6.58 -20.60
CA SER A 146 15.10 6.97 -20.72
C SER A 146 15.30 8.49 -20.72
N LYS A 147 16.53 8.91 -20.44
CA LYS A 147 16.97 10.26 -20.79
C LYS A 147 17.09 10.42 -22.31
N ARG A 148 17.04 11.66 -22.78
CA ARG A 148 17.24 12.04 -24.18
C ARG A 148 18.55 11.47 -24.72
N ASP A 149 18.49 10.89 -25.91
CA ASP A 149 19.63 10.40 -26.71
C ASP A 149 20.53 9.41 -25.96
N SER A 150 19.98 8.74 -24.95
CA SER A 150 20.65 7.71 -24.17
C SER A 150 19.94 6.38 -24.39
N VAL A 151 20.69 5.36 -24.81
CA VAL A 151 20.22 3.98 -24.77
C VAL A 151 20.12 3.57 -23.29
N PRO A 152 18.92 3.28 -22.76
CA PRO A 152 18.77 2.95 -21.35
C PRO A 152 19.24 1.53 -21.08
N VAL A 153 19.66 1.31 -19.84
CA VAL A 153 19.77 -0.03 -19.25
C VAL A 153 18.60 -0.16 -18.27
N PHE A 154 17.48 -0.68 -18.74
CA PHE A 154 16.33 -0.91 -17.87
C PHE A 154 16.60 -2.08 -16.92
N ASP A 155 16.27 -1.89 -15.64
CA ASP A 155 16.37 -2.96 -14.65
C ASP A 155 15.30 -4.04 -14.87
N GLU A 156 15.54 -5.25 -14.36
CA GLU A 156 14.50 -6.26 -14.35
C GLU A 156 13.42 -5.93 -13.29
N PHE A 157 12.22 -5.60 -13.78
CA PHE A 157 11.07 -5.31 -12.94
C PHE A 157 10.27 -6.58 -12.64
N THR A 158 9.94 -6.78 -11.36
CA THR A 158 8.98 -7.80 -10.93
C THR A 158 7.87 -7.20 -10.09
N LEU A 159 6.66 -7.70 -10.26
CA LEU A 159 5.50 -7.26 -9.49
C LEU A 159 5.31 -8.19 -8.30
N SER A 160 5.35 -7.63 -7.09
CA SER A 160 5.14 -8.39 -5.87
C SER A 160 3.98 -7.84 -5.04
N ARG A 161 3.34 -8.73 -4.27
CA ARG A 161 2.37 -8.40 -3.22
C ARG A 161 2.86 -8.79 -1.82
N THR A 162 4.03 -9.42 -1.73
CA THR A 162 4.63 -9.85 -0.46
C THR A 162 5.50 -8.74 0.11
N TYR A 163 5.46 -8.56 1.42
CA TYR A 163 6.22 -7.54 2.13
C TYR A 163 7.18 -8.21 3.10
N ASN A 164 8.36 -7.61 3.27
CA ASN A 164 9.39 -8.13 4.16
C ASN A 164 8.94 -8.06 5.64
N TYR A 165 9.70 -8.72 6.50
CA TYR A 165 9.53 -8.74 7.97
C TYR A 165 9.28 -7.35 8.61
N LYS A 166 9.73 -6.27 7.95
CA LYS A 166 9.44 -4.89 8.36
C LYS A 166 7.95 -4.61 8.55
N ALA A 167 7.06 -5.24 7.77
CA ALA A 167 5.62 -5.11 7.96
C ALA A 167 5.16 -5.66 9.32
N VAL A 168 5.74 -6.78 9.76
CA VAL A 168 5.48 -7.38 11.08
C VAL A 168 6.01 -6.49 12.19
N CYS A 169 7.25 -5.98 12.06
CA CYS A 169 7.83 -5.07 13.04
C CYS A 169 6.99 -3.80 13.21
N LEU A 170 6.52 -3.21 12.10
CA LEU A 170 5.66 -2.03 12.16
C LEU A 170 4.30 -2.34 12.80
N SER A 171 3.79 -3.56 12.67
CA SER A 171 2.54 -3.98 13.31
C SER A 171 2.61 -4.16 14.82
N LEU A 172 3.76 -4.00 15.46
CA LEU A 172 3.83 -3.79 16.92
C LEU A 172 3.01 -2.57 17.36
N ILE A 173 2.89 -1.57 16.49
CA ILE A 173 1.88 -0.52 16.63
C ILE A 173 0.65 -0.96 15.81
N PRO A 174 -0.52 -1.13 16.45
CA PRO A 174 -1.76 -1.57 15.80
C PRO A 174 -2.03 -0.83 14.49
N GLY A 175 -2.25 -1.57 13.40
CA GLY A 175 -2.62 -1.00 12.09
C GLY A 175 -1.45 -0.50 11.24
N LEU A 176 -0.29 -0.14 11.79
CA LEU A 176 0.81 0.44 11.01
C LEU A 176 1.39 -0.51 9.95
N GLY A 177 1.51 -1.81 10.25
CA GLY A 177 1.97 -2.78 9.25
C GLY A 177 1.03 -2.89 8.05
N GLN A 178 -0.28 -2.74 8.26
CA GLN A 178 -1.27 -2.72 7.18
C GLN A 178 -1.17 -1.43 6.35
N ILE A 179 -0.97 -0.28 7.00
CA ILE A 179 -0.71 0.99 6.32
C ILE A 179 0.57 0.89 5.47
N TYR A 180 1.62 0.27 6.01
CA TYR A 180 2.87 0.02 5.27
C TYR A 180 2.65 -0.85 4.02
N LYS A 181 1.79 -1.87 4.13
CA LYS A 181 1.34 -2.74 3.03
C LYS A 181 0.42 -2.05 2.02
N GLY A 182 0.05 -0.78 2.21
CA GLY A 182 -0.88 -0.04 1.34
C GLY A 182 -2.36 -0.30 1.63
N GLN A 183 -2.69 -1.02 2.70
CA GLN A 183 -4.06 -1.28 3.14
C GLN A 183 -4.50 -0.22 4.15
N LYS A 184 -4.62 1.05 3.69
CA LYS A 184 -4.86 2.21 4.57
C LYS A 184 -6.16 2.08 5.39
N ILE A 185 -7.27 1.74 4.75
CA ILE A 185 -8.59 1.62 5.42
C ILE A 185 -8.52 0.59 6.54
N LYS A 186 -8.01 -0.62 6.25
CA LYS A 186 -7.81 -1.67 7.24
C LYS A 186 -6.91 -1.23 8.38
N GLY A 187 -5.78 -0.58 8.05
CA GLY A 187 -4.83 -0.08 9.04
C GLY A 187 -5.43 0.97 9.98
N TYR A 188 -6.16 1.96 9.46
CA TYR A 188 -6.83 2.97 10.28
C TYR A 188 -8.00 2.40 11.08
N ALA A 189 -8.73 1.41 10.55
CA ALA A 189 -9.80 0.73 11.28
C ALA A 189 -9.23 -0.01 12.52
N ILE A 190 -8.14 -0.76 12.35
CA ILE A 190 -7.46 -1.46 13.46
C ILE A 190 -6.94 -0.45 14.48
N LEU A 191 -6.22 0.58 14.03
CA LEU A 191 -5.66 1.61 14.91
C LEU A 191 -6.75 2.36 15.69
N GLY A 192 -7.82 2.77 15.01
CA GLY A 192 -8.94 3.48 15.61
C GLY A 192 -9.72 2.62 16.61
N MET A 193 -9.93 1.34 16.30
CA MET A 193 -10.60 0.41 17.21
C MET A 193 -9.76 0.18 18.46
N GLU A 194 -8.45 -0.08 18.31
CA GLU A 194 -7.57 -0.28 19.47
C GLU A 194 -7.52 0.96 20.36
N ALA A 195 -7.36 2.15 19.77
CA ALA A 195 -7.37 3.41 20.50
C ALA A 195 -8.69 3.61 21.26
N THR A 196 -9.82 3.29 20.63
CA THR A 196 -11.14 3.40 21.24
C THR A 196 -11.30 2.42 22.41
N LEU A 197 -10.83 1.18 22.28
CA LEU A 197 -10.89 0.17 23.34
C LEU A 197 -10.03 0.58 24.55
N VAL A 198 -8.82 1.09 24.32
CA VAL A 198 -7.93 1.55 25.39
C VAL A 198 -8.52 2.76 26.11
N VAL A 199 -8.98 3.78 25.37
CA VAL A 199 -9.64 4.96 25.97
C VAL A 199 -10.89 4.57 26.75
N SER A 200 -11.70 3.66 26.21
CA SER A 200 -12.90 3.14 26.89
C SER A 200 -12.54 2.39 28.17
N ALA A 201 -11.50 1.57 28.16
CA ALA A 201 -11.02 0.85 29.33
C ALA A 201 -10.60 1.82 30.44
N VAL A 202 -9.86 2.88 30.10
CA VAL A 202 -9.46 3.94 31.04
C VAL A 202 -10.68 4.66 31.60
N ALA A 203 -11.64 5.05 30.75
CA ALA A 203 -12.87 5.70 31.19
C ALA A 203 -13.69 4.81 32.15
N PHE A 204 -13.82 3.52 31.84
CA PHE A 204 -14.49 2.55 32.72
C PHE A 204 -13.73 2.33 34.03
N HIS A 205 -12.40 2.44 34.02
CA HIS A 205 -11.60 2.41 35.24
C HIS A 205 -11.90 3.60 36.16
N PHE A 206 -11.98 4.82 35.62
CA PHE A 206 -12.36 6.01 36.40
C PHE A 206 -13.78 5.92 36.95
N LYS A 207 -14.75 5.45 36.14
CA LYS A 207 -16.14 5.24 36.61
C LYS A 207 -16.23 4.21 37.72
N LYS A 208 -15.46 3.11 37.61
CA LYS A 208 -15.33 2.12 38.67
C LYS A 208 -14.79 2.77 39.95
N HIS A 209 -13.67 3.50 39.84
CA HIS A 209 -13.05 4.16 41.00
C HIS A 209 -13.99 5.16 41.68
N TYR A 210 -14.75 5.94 40.91
CA TYR A 210 -15.78 6.83 41.43
C TYR A 210 -16.84 6.04 42.23
N CYS A 211 -17.37 4.94 41.68
CA CYS A 211 -18.32 4.09 42.40
C CYS A 211 -17.70 3.50 43.68
N ASP A 212 -16.44 3.08 43.66
CA ASP A 212 -15.75 2.55 44.83
C ASP A 212 -15.65 3.59 45.96
N LYS A 213 -15.36 4.86 45.61
CA LYS A 213 -15.36 5.98 46.56
C LYS A 213 -16.76 6.24 47.15
N GLN A 214 -17.82 6.14 46.34
CA GLN A 214 -19.19 6.30 46.82
C GLN A 214 -19.64 5.20 47.79
N ILE A 215 -19.07 3.99 47.70
CA ILE A 215 -19.34 2.92 48.68
C ILE A 215 -18.89 3.34 50.09
N SER A 216 -17.73 4.01 50.21
CA SER A 216 -17.24 4.52 51.50
C SER A 216 -18.00 5.75 51.99
N GLU A 217 -18.42 6.64 51.09
CA GLU A 217 -19.10 7.90 51.45
C GLU A 217 -20.58 7.72 51.76
N GLN A 218 -21.24 6.73 51.15
CA GLN A 218 -22.69 6.49 51.27
C GLN A 218 -22.98 5.02 51.59
N PRO A 219 -22.68 4.55 52.82
CA PRO A 219 -22.83 3.14 53.19
C PRO A 219 -24.26 2.64 53.07
N GLN A 220 -25.27 3.51 53.25
CA GLN A 220 -26.69 3.19 53.08
C GLN A 220 -27.08 2.72 51.66
N PHE A 221 -26.28 3.04 50.64
CA PHE A 221 -26.49 2.61 49.26
C PHE A 221 -25.36 1.71 48.75
N ALA A 222 -24.55 1.15 49.64
CA ALA A 222 -23.33 0.41 49.31
C ALA A 222 -23.57 -0.71 48.30
N ASP A 223 -24.64 -1.49 48.43
CA ASP A 223 -24.89 -2.62 47.52
C ASP A 223 -25.24 -2.19 46.09
N SER A 224 -25.96 -1.07 45.95
CA SER A 224 -26.24 -0.47 44.64
C SER A 224 -24.96 0.02 43.97
N TRP A 225 -24.09 0.70 44.74
CA TRP A 225 -22.79 1.16 44.25
C TRP A 225 -21.83 0.02 43.92
N ARG A 226 -21.80 -1.05 44.73
CA ARG A 226 -21.04 -2.29 44.46
C ARG A 226 -21.46 -2.93 43.14
N SER A 227 -22.77 -3.06 42.90
CA SER A 227 -23.30 -3.60 41.64
C SER A 227 -22.87 -2.77 40.43
N LYS A 228 -22.93 -1.43 40.52
CA LYS A 228 -22.44 -0.54 39.46
C LYS A 228 -20.93 -0.64 39.24
N SER A 229 -20.13 -0.65 40.32
CA SER A 229 -18.68 -0.82 40.25
C SER A 229 -18.30 -2.13 39.56
N LEU A 230 -18.99 -3.22 39.91
CA LEU A 230 -18.82 -4.52 39.26
C LEU A 230 -19.10 -4.45 37.76
N GLY A 231 -20.17 -3.79 37.34
CA GLY A 231 -20.49 -3.56 35.93
C GLY A 231 -19.39 -2.80 35.17
N TRP A 232 -18.88 -1.71 35.74
CA TRP A 232 -17.77 -0.96 35.14
C TRP A 232 -16.48 -1.77 35.07
N ARG A 233 -16.21 -2.61 36.07
CA ARG A 233 -15.08 -3.55 36.05
C ARG A 233 -15.21 -4.57 34.92
N GLN A 234 -16.41 -5.13 34.71
CA GLN A 234 -16.66 -6.07 33.61
C GLN A 234 -16.45 -5.40 32.25
N MET A 235 -16.96 -4.18 32.06
CA MET A 235 -16.78 -3.44 30.81
C MET A 235 -15.30 -3.12 30.52
N ARG A 236 -14.54 -2.71 31.54
CA ARG A 236 -13.08 -2.50 31.40
C ARG A 236 -12.36 -3.79 30.99
N ASN A 237 -12.65 -4.89 31.68
CA ASN A 237 -12.00 -6.17 31.38
C ASN A 237 -12.38 -6.67 29.98
N LEU A 238 -13.63 -6.46 29.55
CA LEU A 238 -14.07 -6.74 28.18
C LEU A 238 -13.27 -5.93 27.16
N CYS A 239 -13.06 -4.63 27.40
CA CYS A 239 -12.25 -3.78 26.51
C CYS A 239 -10.82 -4.31 26.33
N PHE A 240 -10.16 -4.65 27.44
CA PHE A 240 -8.81 -5.22 27.37
C PHE A 240 -8.78 -6.59 26.71
N GLY A 241 -9.80 -7.42 26.94
CA GLY A 241 -9.93 -8.72 26.27
C GLY A 241 -10.06 -8.57 24.76
N VAL A 242 -10.97 -7.68 24.30
CA VAL A 242 -11.16 -7.42 22.87
C VAL A 242 -9.92 -6.79 22.25
N ALA A 243 -9.27 -5.83 22.92
CA ALA A 243 -8.03 -5.20 22.45
C ALA A 243 -6.90 -6.23 22.30
N GLY A 244 -6.72 -7.12 23.29
CA GLY A 244 -5.76 -8.21 23.20
C GLY A 244 -6.01 -9.13 22.01
N CYS A 245 -7.26 -9.53 21.77
CA CYS A 245 -7.62 -10.33 20.60
C CYS A 245 -7.34 -9.60 19.27
N LEU A 246 -7.70 -8.31 19.19
CA LEU A 246 -7.46 -7.49 18.00
C LEU A 246 -5.97 -7.32 17.73
N TYR A 247 -5.17 -7.11 18.77
CA TYR A 247 -3.72 -6.97 18.69
C TYR A 247 -3.07 -8.22 18.10
N VAL A 248 -3.44 -9.41 18.61
CA VAL A 248 -2.95 -10.70 18.08
C VAL A 248 -3.37 -10.88 16.63
N TYR A 249 -4.63 -10.59 16.28
CA TYR A 249 -5.10 -10.61 14.90
C TYR A 249 -4.26 -9.70 13.99
N ASN A 250 -3.98 -8.47 14.42
CA ASN A 250 -3.17 -7.51 13.66
C ASN A 250 -1.76 -8.03 13.38
N LEU A 251 -1.11 -8.70 14.35
CA LEU A 251 0.21 -9.30 14.16
C LEU A 251 0.18 -10.46 13.15
N ILE A 252 -0.77 -11.39 13.31
CA ILE A 252 -0.92 -12.54 12.40
C ILE A 252 -1.21 -12.07 10.98
N ASP A 253 -2.15 -11.14 10.82
CA ASP A 253 -2.49 -10.60 9.52
C ASP A 253 -1.31 -9.83 8.91
N ALA A 254 -0.53 -9.10 9.70
CA ALA A 254 0.67 -8.43 9.20
C ALA A 254 1.76 -9.41 8.76
N ALA A 255 1.83 -10.61 9.35
CA ALA A 255 2.76 -11.66 8.90
C ALA A 255 2.29 -12.35 7.62
N LEU A 256 1.00 -12.66 7.51
CA LEU A 256 0.48 -13.56 6.47
C LEU A 256 -0.20 -12.86 5.31
N SER A 257 -0.76 -11.66 5.50
CA SER A 257 -1.57 -11.02 4.47
C SER A 257 -0.74 -10.45 3.32
N LYS A 258 -1.27 -10.57 2.10
CA LYS A 258 -0.71 -9.91 0.92
C LYS A 258 -1.14 -8.44 0.91
N GLY A 259 -0.21 -7.53 0.63
CA GLY A 259 -0.50 -6.09 0.52
C GLY A 259 -0.82 -5.65 -0.90
N SER A 260 -0.84 -4.34 -1.09
CA SER A 260 -0.94 -3.70 -2.40
C SER A 260 0.23 -4.11 -3.29
N ARG A 261 -0.04 -4.32 -4.58
CA ARG A 261 0.99 -4.68 -5.57
C ARG A 261 2.03 -3.57 -5.67
N HIS A 262 3.30 -3.91 -5.78
CA HIS A 262 4.39 -2.94 -5.95
C HIS A 262 5.50 -3.47 -6.85
N VAL A 263 6.23 -2.54 -7.44
CA VAL A 263 7.39 -2.84 -8.28
C VAL A 263 8.60 -3.14 -7.41
N VAL A 264 9.19 -4.30 -7.63
CA VAL A 264 10.49 -4.70 -7.08
C VAL A 264 11.50 -4.67 -8.22
N VAL A 265 12.48 -3.80 -8.09
CA VAL A 265 13.62 -3.73 -9.00
C VAL A 265 14.62 -4.78 -8.54
N LYS A 266 14.90 -5.78 -9.39
CA LYS A 266 15.95 -6.75 -9.08
C LYS A 266 17.28 -6.03 -9.17
N LYS A 267 18.03 -6.07 -8.07
CA LYS A 267 19.38 -5.54 -8.02
C LYS A 267 20.36 -6.69 -8.25
N PRO A 268 21.46 -6.47 -8.99
CA PRO A 268 22.51 -7.47 -9.11
C PRO A 268 22.98 -7.85 -7.71
N LYS A 269 23.04 -9.15 -7.44
CA LYS A 269 23.49 -9.66 -6.15
C LYS A 269 24.88 -10.25 -6.33
N LEU A 270 25.85 -9.62 -5.67
CA LEU A 270 27.14 -10.23 -5.40
C LEU A 270 26.98 -11.14 -4.18
N GLN A 271 27.22 -12.42 -4.36
CA GLN A 271 27.29 -13.40 -3.28
C GLN A 271 28.71 -13.91 -3.16
N VAL A 272 29.19 -13.97 -1.92
CA VAL A 272 30.50 -14.52 -1.60
C VAL A 272 30.26 -15.75 -0.73
N LEU A 273 30.60 -16.92 -1.26
CA LEU A 273 30.33 -18.21 -0.62
C LEU A 273 31.66 -18.90 -0.33
N PRO A 274 31.85 -19.51 0.85
CA PRO A 274 32.99 -20.38 1.08
C PRO A 274 32.90 -21.60 0.15
N SER A 275 34.04 -22.00 -0.41
CA SER A 275 34.15 -23.16 -1.30
C SER A 275 35.26 -24.05 -0.80
N ALA A 276 35.02 -25.36 -0.79
CA ALA A 276 36.03 -26.35 -0.47
C ALA A 276 36.11 -27.34 -1.63
N SER A 277 37.30 -27.52 -2.18
CA SER A 277 37.62 -28.56 -3.16
C SER A 277 38.70 -29.48 -2.57
N PRO A 278 38.95 -30.64 -3.19
CA PRO A 278 40.04 -31.55 -2.78
C PRO A 278 41.43 -30.88 -2.79
N GLU A 279 41.57 -29.75 -3.47
CA GLU A 279 42.82 -28.99 -3.67
C GLU A 279 42.96 -27.84 -2.65
N GLY A 280 41.92 -27.52 -1.87
CA GLY A 280 41.97 -26.50 -0.82
C GLY A 280 40.63 -25.83 -0.50
N ALA A 281 40.66 -24.93 0.48
CA ALA A 281 39.54 -24.05 0.82
C ALA A 281 39.75 -22.65 0.21
N GLY A 282 38.68 -22.06 -0.31
CA GLY A 282 38.68 -20.75 -0.94
C GLY A 282 37.32 -20.07 -0.83
N MET A 283 37.16 -18.99 -1.61
CA MET A 283 35.93 -18.22 -1.69
C MET A 283 35.45 -18.16 -3.13
N THR A 284 34.20 -18.50 -3.36
CA THR A 284 33.53 -18.34 -4.66
C THR A 284 32.78 -17.01 -4.68
N LEU A 285 33.08 -16.21 -5.69
CA LEU A 285 32.32 -15.02 -6.02
C LEU A 285 31.29 -15.39 -7.09
N SER A 286 30.01 -15.29 -6.74
CA SER A 286 28.91 -15.43 -7.69
C SER A 286 28.29 -14.05 -7.91
N PHE A 287 28.26 -13.62 -9.16
CA PHE A 287 27.61 -12.39 -9.57
C PHE A 287 26.44 -12.75 -10.48
N ASN A 288 25.22 -12.56 -9.98
CA ASN A 288 24.00 -12.77 -10.75
C ASN A 288 23.53 -11.42 -11.31
N PHE A 289 23.65 -11.28 -12.64
CA PHE A 289 23.07 -10.20 -13.44
C PHE A 289 21.60 -10.47 -13.74
#